data_AF-A0A2V6ABK1-F1
#
_entry.id   AF-A0A2V6ABK1-F1
#
_cell.length_a   1.000
_cell.length_b   1.000
_cell.length_c   1.000
_cell.angle_alpha   90.00
_cell.angle_beta   90.00
_cell.angle_gamma   90.00
#
_symmetry.space_group_name_H-M   'P 1'
#
loop_
_entity.id
_entity.type
_entity.pdbx_description
1 polymer ?
#
loop_
_entity_poly.entity_id
_entity_poly.type
_entity_poly.pdbx_seq_one_letter_code
_entity_poly.pdbx_strand_id
1 'polypeptide(L)'
;MGNDNPTGVSGIFNGNITTGCSYDPYTGNATRKVTDIVVAGAVGSYGLTLSRISNSRNAFYGWFGMPGGWHHSYEWTVGDSDQTQSSTTPPTSYPVRFPDGRYEIFHSASDIYYRAAAGVRERFQPLNMTTMLAYLILADGGKVKFLATQNKEFDPDTGTYWYWYSFVAQAIIDPYGVSTTFTYNTDGTLQKVTEPAGRYLQFYYTTAGYIDHVTASDGRTVQYYYTQQTFAGVAFTVLDHVVYFSDASLTAHYRYCASNSGSSGITPLLWTCDDPMYAGPMKRIGYVYQTANNPDGTTPVYGQISSENYYDGTNVGAAVSTLTVNSATLRTEKRGDLKTRTFTI
;
A
#
# COMPACT_ATOMS: atom_id res chain seq x y z
N MET A 1 -7.21 31.11 -9.68
CA MET A 1 -7.17 31.14 -8.20
C MET A 1 -7.48 29.74 -7.70
N GLY A 2 -6.76 29.29 -6.69
CA GLY A 2 -6.75 27.90 -6.22
C GLY A 2 -5.36 27.36 -5.88
N ASN A 3 -4.39 28.24 -5.59
CA ASN A 3 -3.27 27.90 -4.73
C ASN A 3 -3.84 27.87 -3.31
N ASP A 4 -3.91 26.68 -2.72
CA ASP A 4 -3.71 26.40 -1.30
C ASP A 4 -4.03 24.91 -1.07
N ASN A 5 -3.02 24.05 -1.20
CA ASN A 5 -3.09 22.74 -0.56
C ASN A 5 -1.68 22.16 -0.29
N PRO A 6 -1.15 22.30 0.94
CA PRO A 6 -0.08 21.44 1.41
C PRO A 6 -0.62 20.42 2.42
N THR A 7 -0.44 19.12 2.16
CA THR A 7 0.52 18.26 2.89
C THR A 7 0.44 16.80 2.42
N GLY A 8 1.59 16.25 1.99
CA GLY A 8 1.81 14.81 1.75
C GLY A 8 2.60 14.50 0.46
N VAL A 9 3.75 13.83 0.59
CA VAL A 9 4.71 13.54 -0.50
C VAL A 9 4.36 12.31 -1.36
N SER A 10 3.10 11.87 -1.37
CA SER A 10 2.64 10.79 -2.27
C SER A 10 1.14 10.91 -2.61
N GLY A 11 0.87 11.11 -3.90
CA GLY A 11 -0.19 10.39 -4.61
C GLY A 11 -1.65 10.84 -4.57
N ILE A 12 -2.11 11.69 -3.64
CA ILE A 12 -3.54 12.01 -3.56
C ILE A 12 -3.88 13.22 -4.45
N PHE A 13 -4.40 12.96 -5.66
CA PHE A 13 -4.75 14.00 -6.65
C PHE A 13 -6.23 14.43 -6.59
N ASN A 14 -7.13 13.62 -6.01
CA ASN A 14 -8.58 13.75 -6.21
C ASN A 14 -9.39 14.30 -5.03
N GLY A 15 -8.77 14.92 -4.03
CA GLY A 15 -9.51 15.48 -2.89
C GLY A 15 -10.27 14.41 -2.11
N ASN A 16 -9.54 13.40 -1.62
CA ASN A 16 -10.10 12.29 -0.86
C ASN A 16 -11.11 12.74 0.19
N ILE A 17 -12.12 11.91 0.37
CA ILE A 17 -13.12 12.09 1.39
C ILE A 17 -12.56 11.55 2.69
N THR A 18 -12.37 12.44 3.66
CA THR A 18 -11.79 12.11 4.99
C THR A 18 -12.81 12.25 6.12
N THR A 19 -14.10 12.17 5.81
CA THR A 19 -15.19 12.35 6.79
C THR A 19 -15.12 11.28 7.89
N GLY A 20 -14.88 10.01 7.53
CA GLY A 20 -14.66 8.92 8.49
C GLY A 20 -13.22 8.43 8.53
N CYS A 21 -12.72 7.90 7.40
CA CYS A 21 -11.31 7.53 7.25
C CYS A 21 -10.72 8.24 6.03
N SER A 22 -10.66 7.58 4.88
CA SER A 22 -10.15 8.14 3.64
C SER A 22 -10.63 7.26 2.50
N TYR A 23 -11.33 7.85 1.54
CA TYR A 23 -11.56 7.18 0.26
C TYR A 23 -11.53 8.14 -0.92
N ASP A 24 -11.12 7.61 -2.06
CA ASP A 24 -11.10 8.34 -3.32
C ASP A 24 -12.52 8.34 -3.93
N PRO A 25 -13.13 9.52 -4.18
CA PRO A 25 -14.50 9.61 -4.67
C PRO A 25 -14.66 9.09 -6.10
N TYR A 26 -13.60 9.09 -6.92
CA TYR A 26 -13.67 8.64 -8.31
C TYR A 26 -13.73 7.11 -8.39
N THR A 27 -12.82 6.46 -7.67
CA THR A 27 -12.56 5.02 -7.71
C THR A 27 -13.31 4.24 -6.65
N GLY A 28 -13.82 4.91 -5.60
CA GLY A 28 -14.37 4.25 -4.42
C GLY A 28 -13.32 3.43 -3.65
N ASN A 29 -12.03 3.73 -3.83
CA ASN A 29 -10.94 3.10 -3.10
C ASN A 29 -10.88 3.65 -1.67
N ALA A 30 -11.13 2.82 -0.68
CA ALA A 30 -10.91 3.17 0.72
C ALA A 30 -9.48 2.83 1.14
N THR A 31 -8.83 3.79 1.79
CA THR A 31 -7.48 3.63 2.34
C THR A 31 -7.46 3.93 3.83
N ARG A 32 -6.67 3.17 4.57
CA ARG A 32 -6.44 3.38 6.01
C ARG A 32 -4.96 3.24 6.30
N LYS A 33 -4.34 4.30 6.82
CA LYS A 33 -2.94 4.29 7.28
C LYS A 33 -2.90 4.40 8.80
N VAL A 34 -2.24 3.44 9.44
CA VAL A 34 -2.00 3.39 10.88
C VAL A 34 -0.50 3.48 11.09
N THR A 35 -0.05 4.38 11.97
CA THR A 35 1.35 4.45 12.36
C THR A 35 1.56 3.51 13.54
N ASP A 36 2.18 2.36 13.28
CA ASP A 36 2.35 1.32 14.28
C ASP A 36 3.48 1.67 15.27
N ILE A 37 4.60 2.22 14.78
CA ILE A 37 5.72 2.64 15.63
C ILE A 37 6.55 3.76 14.99
N VAL A 38 6.98 4.74 15.79
CA VAL A 38 7.87 5.85 15.40
C VAL A 38 9.10 5.82 16.30
N VAL A 39 10.30 5.67 15.76
CA VAL A 39 11.56 5.75 16.53
C VAL A 39 11.99 7.20 16.65
N ALA A 40 12.02 7.72 17.88
CA ALA A 40 12.32 9.12 18.13
C ALA A 40 13.79 9.47 17.81
N GLY A 41 14.01 10.72 17.38
CA GLY A 41 15.33 11.29 17.16
C GLY A 41 16.00 10.92 15.84
N ALA A 42 15.34 10.16 14.95
CA ALA A 42 15.83 9.84 13.60
C ALA A 42 16.34 11.10 12.87
N VAL A 43 17.50 11.01 12.20
CA VAL A 43 18.16 12.21 11.62
C VAL A 43 17.61 12.65 10.27
N GLY A 44 16.97 11.75 9.52
CA GLY A 44 16.41 12.06 8.20
C GLY A 44 15.03 12.69 8.29
N SER A 45 14.66 13.45 7.26
CA SER A 45 13.35 14.12 7.15
C SER A 45 12.18 13.15 6.99
N TYR A 46 12.45 11.93 6.56
CA TYR A 46 11.47 10.83 6.55
C TYR A 46 11.28 10.17 7.92
N GLY A 47 12.16 10.47 8.88
CA GLY A 47 12.20 9.80 10.17
C GLY A 47 12.47 8.29 10.05
N LEU A 48 12.13 7.56 11.12
CA LEU A 48 12.16 6.10 11.15
C LEU A 48 10.83 5.62 11.73
N THR A 49 9.91 5.29 10.84
CA THR A 49 8.50 5.05 11.17
C THR A 49 7.97 3.85 10.39
N LEU A 50 7.36 2.91 11.09
CA LEU A 50 6.54 1.88 10.47
C LEU A 50 5.08 2.34 10.44
N SER A 51 4.52 2.38 9.24
CA SER A 51 3.08 2.48 9.07
C SER A 51 2.56 1.26 8.34
N ARG A 52 1.36 0.84 8.72
CA ARG A 52 0.59 -0.19 8.04
C ARG A 52 -0.57 0.45 7.29
N ILE A 53 -0.79 0.04 6.05
CA ILE A 53 -1.68 0.69 5.10
C ILE A 53 -2.61 -0.35 4.50
N SER A 54 -3.91 -0.18 4.67
CA SER A 54 -4.95 -0.92 3.94
C SER A 54 -5.37 -0.12 2.72
N ASN A 55 -5.58 -0.81 1.61
CA ASN A 55 -6.15 -0.27 0.38
C ASN A 55 -7.19 -1.26 -0.14
N SER A 56 -8.46 -0.84 -0.22
CA SER A 56 -9.56 -1.74 -0.56
C SER A 56 -9.50 -2.27 -1.99
N ARG A 57 -8.82 -1.57 -2.89
CA ARG A 57 -8.62 -1.99 -4.28
C ARG A 57 -7.43 -2.93 -4.44
N ASN A 58 -6.64 -3.13 -3.40
CA ASN A 58 -5.48 -3.98 -3.45
C ASN A 58 -5.87 -5.43 -3.08
N ALA A 59 -5.80 -6.31 -4.09
CA ALA A 59 -6.05 -7.75 -3.93
C ALA A 59 -4.75 -8.57 -3.88
N PHE A 60 -3.59 -7.93 -3.94
CA PHE A 60 -2.29 -8.59 -3.99
C PHE A 60 -1.84 -9.07 -2.60
N TYR A 61 -0.89 -10.00 -2.60
CA TYR A 61 -0.29 -10.52 -1.38
C TYR A 61 0.48 -9.41 -0.65
N GLY A 62 0.18 -9.24 0.64
CA GLY A 62 0.93 -8.40 1.57
C GLY A 62 1.44 -9.23 2.76
N TRP A 63 2.46 -8.71 3.45
CA TRP A 63 3.11 -9.42 4.57
C TRP A 63 2.25 -9.53 5.84
N PHE A 64 1.06 -8.93 5.84
CA PHE A 64 0.04 -9.08 6.89
C PHE A 64 -1.13 -9.99 6.48
N GLY A 65 -0.92 -10.86 5.48
CA GLY A 65 -1.99 -11.64 4.86
C GLY A 65 -2.65 -10.87 3.72
N MET A 66 -3.29 -11.62 2.80
CA MET A 66 -3.99 -11.03 1.65
C MET A 66 -5.24 -10.22 2.04
N PRO A 67 -6.10 -10.68 2.97
CA PRO A 67 -7.34 -9.98 3.29
C PRO A 67 -7.13 -8.55 3.78
N GLY A 68 -7.96 -7.63 3.28
CA GLY A 68 -7.92 -6.20 3.64
C GLY A 68 -6.79 -5.39 2.99
N GLY A 69 -5.95 -6.01 2.14
CA GLY A 69 -4.94 -5.30 1.35
C GLY A 69 -3.92 -4.55 2.21
N TRP A 70 -3.46 -5.19 3.29
CA TRP A 70 -2.55 -4.61 4.27
C TRP A 70 -1.08 -4.72 3.84
N HIS A 71 -0.39 -3.58 3.77
CA HIS A 71 1.03 -3.45 3.45
C HIS A 71 1.76 -2.58 4.48
N HIS A 72 3.09 -2.60 4.52
CA HIS A 72 3.88 -1.68 5.36
C HIS A 72 4.66 -0.64 4.56
N SER A 73 4.98 0.49 5.19
CA SER A 73 5.66 1.67 4.60
C SER A 73 7.04 1.43 3.97
N TYR A 74 7.61 0.23 4.13
CA TYR A 74 8.90 -0.17 3.57
C TYR A 74 8.77 -1.23 2.45
N GLU A 75 7.55 -1.56 2.05
CA GLU A 75 7.24 -2.55 1.03
C GLU A 75 7.24 -1.94 -0.38
N TRP A 76 8.44 -1.54 -0.84
CA TRP A 76 8.65 -0.99 -2.17
C TRP A 76 9.11 -2.09 -3.14
N THR A 77 8.39 -2.30 -4.24
CA THR A 77 8.78 -3.33 -5.23
C THR A 77 8.75 -2.80 -6.64
N VAL A 78 9.68 -3.28 -7.47
CA VAL A 78 9.61 -3.17 -8.93
C VAL A 78 9.47 -4.59 -9.47
N GLY A 79 8.47 -4.82 -10.32
CA GLY A 79 8.30 -6.11 -10.98
C GLY A 79 9.44 -6.40 -11.93
N ASP A 80 9.62 -7.69 -12.24
CA ASP A 80 10.63 -8.14 -13.18
C ASP A 80 10.47 -7.45 -14.54
N SER A 81 11.60 -7.18 -15.19
CA SER A 81 11.59 -6.65 -16.55
C SER A 81 11.06 -7.68 -17.54
N ASP A 82 10.63 -7.21 -18.71
CA ASP A 82 10.38 -8.08 -19.85
C ASP A 82 11.64 -8.93 -20.18
N GLN A 83 11.40 -10.17 -20.61
CA GLN A 83 12.46 -11.06 -21.06
C GLN A 83 12.96 -10.66 -22.45
N THR A 84 14.28 -10.72 -22.65
CA THR A 84 14.92 -10.43 -23.93
C THR A 84 15.96 -11.48 -24.29
N GLN A 85 16.30 -11.62 -25.57
CA GLN A 85 17.34 -12.53 -26.04
C GLN A 85 18.75 -11.93 -25.96
N SER A 86 18.93 -10.82 -25.24
CA SER A 86 20.18 -10.07 -25.18
C SER A 86 20.53 -9.68 -23.74
N SER A 87 21.71 -10.11 -23.28
CA SER A 87 22.25 -9.80 -21.96
C SER A 87 22.60 -8.32 -21.75
N THR A 88 22.54 -7.49 -22.79
CA THR A 88 22.90 -6.06 -22.71
C THR A 88 21.71 -5.14 -22.92
N THR A 89 20.51 -5.69 -23.16
CA THR A 89 19.30 -4.88 -23.34
C THR A 89 18.78 -4.41 -21.99
N PRO A 90 18.67 -3.09 -21.74
CA PRO A 90 18.12 -2.57 -20.51
C PRO A 90 16.58 -2.67 -20.50
N PRO A 91 15.92 -2.68 -19.33
CA PRO A 91 14.48 -2.60 -19.22
C PRO A 91 13.92 -1.31 -19.82
N THR A 92 12.82 -1.43 -20.58
CA THR A 92 12.10 -0.32 -21.22
C THR A 92 10.86 0.12 -20.42
N SER A 93 10.54 -0.59 -19.35
CA SER A 93 9.47 -0.25 -18.42
C SER A 93 9.80 -0.70 -16.99
N TYR A 94 9.19 -0.04 -16.01
CA TYR A 94 9.37 -0.36 -14.59
C TYR A 94 8.01 -0.37 -13.90
N PRO A 95 7.40 -1.54 -13.69
CA PRO A 95 6.16 -1.68 -12.94
C PRO A 95 6.43 -1.57 -11.43
N VAL A 96 6.03 -0.47 -10.81
CA VAL A 96 6.27 -0.17 -9.40
C VAL A 96 5.01 -0.40 -8.58
N ARG A 97 5.12 -1.16 -7.48
CA ARG A 97 4.12 -1.20 -6.42
C ARG A 97 4.57 -0.34 -5.26
N PHE A 98 3.68 0.55 -4.85
CA PHE A 98 3.89 1.46 -3.74
C PHE A 98 3.32 0.85 -2.46
N PRO A 99 3.88 1.16 -1.28
CA PRO A 99 3.32 0.77 0.01
C PRO A 99 1.86 1.18 0.25
N ASP A 100 1.38 2.21 -0.46
CA ASP A 100 -0.01 2.67 -0.38
C ASP A 100 -0.98 1.85 -1.25
N GLY A 101 -0.47 0.81 -1.92
CA GLY A 101 -1.23 -0.08 -2.80
C GLY A 101 -1.38 0.44 -4.23
N ARG A 102 -0.79 1.59 -4.59
CA ARG A 102 -0.73 2.01 -5.99
C ARG A 102 0.17 1.09 -6.81
N TYR A 103 -0.20 0.90 -8.06
CA TYR A 103 0.59 0.20 -9.06
C TYR A 103 0.73 1.08 -10.29
N GLU A 104 1.95 1.51 -10.58
CA GLU A 104 2.25 2.42 -11.68
C GLU A 104 3.32 1.82 -12.57
N ILE A 105 3.16 1.91 -13.88
CA ILE A 105 4.17 1.44 -14.83
C ILE A 105 4.84 2.66 -15.45
N PHE A 106 6.16 2.76 -15.26
CA PHE A 106 6.96 3.86 -15.77
C PHE A 106 7.59 3.47 -17.11
N HIS A 107 7.43 4.31 -18.13
CA HIS A 107 7.96 4.12 -19.47
C HIS A 107 8.75 5.33 -19.94
N SER A 108 9.56 5.14 -20.99
CA SER A 108 10.24 6.25 -21.67
C SER A 108 9.23 7.28 -22.15
N ALA A 109 9.53 8.56 -21.95
CA ALA A 109 8.71 9.70 -22.33
C ALA A 109 9.63 10.85 -22.76
N SER A 110 9.06 12.00 -23.15
CA SER A 110 9.80 13.25 -23.42
C SER A 110 10.29 13.92 -22.12
N ASP A 111 11.01 13.16 -21.30
CA ASP A 111 11.59 13.56 -20.02
C ASP A 111 12.93 12.82 -19.83
N ILE A 112 13.83 13.37 -19.02
CA ILE A 112 15.11 12.75 -18.70
C ILE A 112 14.94 11.44 -17.92
N TYR A 113 13.80 11.28 -17.24
CA TYR A 113 13.41 10.07 -16.50
C TYR A 113 12.06 9.54 -16.99
N TYR A 114 11.80 8.27 -16.71
CA TYR A 114 10.60 7.59 -17.14
C TYR A 114 9.37 8.11 -16.38
N ARG A 115 8.22 8.13 -17.05
CA ARG A 115 6.94 8.63 -16.53
C ARG A 115 5.89 7.52 -16.48
N ALA A 116 5.01 7.62 -15.48
CA ALA A 116 3.78 6.85 -15.42
C ALA A 116 2.60 7.67 -15.97
N ALA A 117 1.37 7.28 -15.63
CA ALA A 117 0.15 7.95 -16.07
C ALA A 117 0.11 9.44 -15.72
N ALA A 118 -0.72 10.21 -16.45
CA ALA A 118 -0.93 11.62 -16.16
C ALA A 118 -1.38 11.83 -14.71
N GLY A 119 -0.79 12.83 -14.03
CA GLY A 119 -1.05 13.10 -12.61
C GLY A 119 -0.05 12.44 -11.64
N VAL A 120 0.71 11.42 -12.09
CA VAL A 120 1.77 10.81 -11.29
C VAL A 120 3.00 11.73 -11.25
N ARG A 121 3.40 12.14 -10.05
CA ARG A 121 4.47 13.13 -9.82
C ARG A 121 5.84 12.48 -9.74
N GLU A 122 5.88 11.21 -9.37
CA GLU A 122 7.09 10.42 -9.31
C GLU A 122 7.72 10.23 -10.69
N ARG A 123 9.02 9.97 -10.71
CA ARG A 123 9.79 9.64 -11.92
C ARG A 123 10.62 8.39 -11.66
N PHE A 124 10.87 7.61 -12.70
CA PHE A 124 11.76 6.47 -12.58
C PHE A 124 13.06 6.73 -13.34
N GLN A 125 14.16 6.83 -12.60
CA GLN A 125 15.50 6.85 -13.19
C GLN A 125 15.85 5.43 -13.61
N PRO A 126 16.01 5.17 -14.92
CA PRO A 126 16.18 3.83 -15.46
C PRO A 126 17.48 3.17 -14.96
N LEU A 127 17.50 1.85 -15.04
CA LEU A 127 18.63 1.00 -14.62
C LEU A 127 19.94 1.46 -15.26
N ASN A 128 20.93 1.75 -14.41
CA ASN A 128 22.30 1.92 -14.85
C ASN A 128 22.98 0.55 -14.94
N MET A 129 23.27 0.10 -16.17
CA MET A 129 23.83 -1.22 -16.48
C MET A 129 25.24 -1.48 -15.92
N THR A 130 25.96 -0.46 -15.46
CA THR A 130 27.28 -0.62 -14.84
C THR A 130 27.19 -0.83 -13.33
N THR A 131 26.30 -0.08 -12.67
CA THR A 131 26.15 -0.12 -11.20
C THR A 131 25.05 -1.06 -10.75
N MET A 132 24.20 -1.50 -11.67
CA MET A 132 22.96 -2.24 -11.41
C MET A 132 21.99 -1.50 -10.48
N LEU A 133 22.03 -0.16 -10.48
CA LEU A 133 21.16 0.67 -9.66
C LEU A 133 20.07 1.35 -10.49
N ALA A 134 18.87 1.39 -9.93
CA ALA A 134 17.72 2.15 -10.44
C ALA A 134 17.10 2.95 -9.28
N TYR A 135 16.37 4.03 -9.60
CA TYR A 135 15.77 4.88 -8.57
C TYR A 135 14.34 5.28 -8.93
N LEU A 136 13.43 5.10 -7.98
CA LEU A 136 12.14 5.79 -8.00
C LEU A 136 12.32 7.14 -7.31
N ILE A 137 12.17 8.23 -8.04
CA ILE A 137 12.21 9.60 -7.52
C ILE A 137 10.81 9.98 -7.05
N LEU A 138 10.70 10.35 -5.77
CA LEU A 138 9.47 10.75 -5.11
C LEU A 138 9.14 12.22 -5.39
N ALA A 139 7.89 12.62 -5.14
CA ALA A 139 7.38 13.94 -5.50
C ALA A 139 8.06 15.11 -4.77
N ASP A 140 8.72 14.83 -3.64
CA ASP A 140 9.47 15.79 -2.82
C ASP A 140 10.97 15.83 -3.12
N GLY A 141 11.43 15.03 -4.09
CA GLY A 141 12.84 14.92 -4.47
C GLY A 141 13.62 13.83 -3.73
N GLY A 142 13.02 13.15 -2.74
CA GLY A 142 13.62 11.94 -2.20
C GLY A 142 13.54 10.79 -3.20
N LYS A 143 14.10 9.63 -2.86
CA LYS A 143 14.15 8.49 -3.77
C LYS A 143 14.25 7.14 -3.07
N VAL A 144 13.66 6.14 -3.69
CA VAL A 144 13.88 4.72 -3.34
C VAL A 144 14.95 4.17 -4.25
N LYS A 145 16.02 3.62 -3.65
CA LYS A 145 17.13 2.97 -4.35
C LYS A 145 16.80 1.49 -4.53
N PHE A 146 16.92 1.00 -5.76
CA PHE A 146 16.81 -0.42 -6.09
C PHE A 146 18.13 -0.97 -6.61
N LEU A 147 18.47 -2.19 -6.20
CA LEU A 147 19.52 -3.00 -6.80
C LEU A 147 18.87 -4.04 -7.73
N ALA A 148 19.33 -4.07 -8.97
CA ALA A 148 18.89 -5.03 -9.96
C ALA A 148 19.81 -6.26 -10.00
N THR A 149 19.24 -7.43 -10.25
CA THR A 149 19.96 -8.67 -10.56
C THR A 149 19.58 -9.10 -11.96
N GLN A 150 20.57 -9.33 -12.82
CA GLN A 150 20.31 -9.96 -14.12
C GLN A 150 20.14 -11.46 -13.92
N ASN A 151 19.00 -11.96 -14.36
CA ASN A 151 18.66 -13.37 -14.41
C ASN A 151 18.79 -13.87 -15.85
N LYS A 152 19.00 -15.18 -15.99
CA LYS A 152 19.03 -15.84 -17.30
C LYS A 152 18.45 -17.25 -17.23
N GLU A 153 17.81 -17.67 -18.31
CA GLU A 153 17.25 -19.01 -18.48
C GLU A 153 17.55 -19.51 -19.90
N PHE A 154 17.87 -20.80 -20.04
CA PHE A 154 18.06 -21.44 -21.34
C PHE A 154 16.78 -22.17 -21.73
N ASP A 155 16.25 -21.85 -22.90
CA ASP A 155 15.13 -22.52 -23.52
C ASP A 155 15.66 -23.60 -24.49
N PRO A 156 15.50 -24.91 -24.18
CA PRO A 156 16.00 -25.99 -25.01
C PRO A 156 15.20 -26.18 -26.30
N ASP A 157 13.94 -25.72 -26.36
CA ASP A 157 13.08 -25.87 -27.54
C ASP A 157 13.50 -24.90 -28.64
N THR A 158 13.91 -23.69 -28.25
CA THR A 158 14.38 -22.64 -29.18
C THR A 158 15.90 -22.50 -29.23
N GLY A 159 16.64 -23.22 -28.38
CA GLY A 159 18.10 -23.14 -28.28
C GLY A 159 18.62 -21.75 -27.86
N THR A 160 17.79 -20.96 -27.16
CA THR A 160 18.03 -19.53 -26.90
C THR A 160 18.13 -19.24 -25.41
N TYR A 161 18.91 -18.22 -25.04
CA TYR A 161 18.92 -17.68 -23.68
C TYR A 161 17.96 -16.49 -23.57
N TRP A 162 17.14 -16.50 -22.53
CA TRP A 162 16.30 -15.39 -22.10
C TRP A 162 16.92 -14.69 -20.91
N TYR A 163 16.92 -13.36 -20.92
CA TYR A 163 17.48 -12.50 -19.88
C TYR A 163 16.42 -11.53 -19.38
N TRP A 164 16.37 -11.32 -18.06
CA TRP A 164 15.51 -10.31 -17.43
C TRP A 164 16.18 -9.77 -16.17
N TYR A 165 15.62 -8.71 -15.60
CA TYR A 165 16.10 -8.10 -14.37
C TYR A 165 15.04 -8.18 -13.29
N SER A 166 15.43 -8.67 -12.11
CA SER A 166 14.65 -8.52 -10.88
C SER A 166 15.23 -7.39 -10.03
N PHE A 167 14.42 -6.80 -9.16
CA PHE A 167 14.78 -5.62 -8.38
C PHE A 167 14.48 -5.79 -6.90
N VAL A 168 15.41 -5.34 -6.06
CA VAL A 168 15.23 -5.32 -4.60
C VAL A 168 15.49 -3.91 -4.10
N ALA A 169 14.56 -3.35 -3.31
CA ALA A 169 14.78 -2.07 -2.65
C ALA A 169 15.99 -2.17 -1.70
N GLN A 170 16.80 -1.14 -1.58
CA GLN A 170 18.01 -1.14 -0.75
C GLN A 170 18.03 0.00 0.25
N ALA A 171 17.38 1.11 -0.09
CA ALA A 171 17.30 2.27 0.77
C ALA A 171 16.16 3.19 0.33
N ILE A 172 15.69 3.99 1.28
CA ILE A 172 15.00 5.24 1.00
C ILE A 172 15.93 6.39 1.37
N ILE A 173 16.06 7.36 0.48
CA ILE A 173 16.94 8.52 0.60
C ILE A 173 16.04 9.74 0.61
N ASP A 174 16.11 10.55 1.66
CA ASP A 174 15.29 11.76 1.75
C ASP A 174 15.77 12.86 0.77
N PRO A 175 15.00 13.95 0.61
CA PRO A 175 15.38 15.04 -0.31
C PRO A 175 16.70 15.74 0.03
N TYR A 176 17.23 15.54 1.24
CA TYR A 176 18.49 16.11 1.72
C TYR A 176 19.66 15.13 1.60
N GLY A 177 19.43 13.93 1.05
CA GLY A 177 20.44 12.90 0.82
C GLY A 177 20.68 11.97 2.01
N VAL A 178 19.87 12.05 3.07
CA VAL A 178 19.99 11.16 4.23
C VAL A 178 19.41 9.79 3.86
N SER A 179 20.24 8.74 3.97
CA SER A 179 19.91 7.39 3.51
C SER A 179 19.51 6.47 4.66
N THR A 180 18.27 5.98 4.63
CA THR A 180 17.80 4.88 5.50
C THR A 180 17.85 3.57 4.72
N THR A 181 18.63 2.61 5.22
CA THR A 181 19.01 1.38 4.50
C THR A 181 18.19 0.17 4.91
N PHE A 182 18.04 -0.78 3.99
CA PHE A 182 17.29 -2.03 4.17
C PHE A 182 18.25 -3.22 4.12
N THR A 183 18.11 -4.16 5.05
CA THR A 183 18.74 -5.49 4.97
C THR A 183 17.68 -6.57 4.91
N TYR A 184 18.01 -7.70 4.30
CA TYR A 184 17.09 -8.79 4.01
C TYR A 184 17.59 -10.10 4.59
N ASN A 185 16.66 -10.97 4.95
CA ASN A 185 16.94 -12.36 5.29
C ASN A 185 17.30 -13.13 4.00
N THR A 186 17.82 -14.35 4.16
CA THR A 186 18.21 -15.21 3.03
C THR A 186 17.04 -15.63 2.14
N ASP A 187 15.82 -15.58 2.66
CA ASP A 187 14.57 -15.86 1.93
C ASP A 187 13.99 -14.62 1.22
N GLY A 188 14.69 -13.48 1.28
CA GLY A 188 14.27 -12.22 0.65
C GLY A 188 13.29 -11.39 1.47
N THR A 189 12.88 -11.82 2.67
CA THR A 189 12.05 -11.01 3.56
C THR A 189 12.84 -9.84 4.16
N LEU A 190 12.18 -8.69 4.36
CA LEU A 190 12.83 -7.49 4.92
C LEU A 190 13.24 -7.77 6.37
N GLN A 191 14.52 -7.76 6.67
CA GLN A 191 15.03 -8.05 8.01
C GLN A 191 15.07 -6.78 8.86
N LYS A 192 15.68 -5.71 8.34
CA LYS A 192 15.98 -4.52 9.15
C LYS A 192 15.96 -3.26 8.31
N VAL A 193 15.47 -2.18 8.91
CA VAL A 193 15.54 -0.82 8.38
C VAL A 193 16.39 0.00 9.35
N THR A 194 17.52 0.55 8.88
CA THR A 194 18.48 1.27 9.73
C THR A 194 18.75 2.67 9.17
N GLU A 195 18.56 3.70 9.99
CA GLU A 195 18.90 5.09 9.66
C GLU A 195 20.35 5.42 10.06
N PRO A 196 20.96 6.52 9.54
CA PRO A 196 22.40 6.73 9.65
C PRO A 196 22.99 6.84 11.05
N ALA A 197 22.21 7.23 12.06
CA ALA A 197 22.70 7.24 13.45
C ALA A 197 22.61 5.87 14.14
N GLY A 198 22.24 4.81 13.40
CA GLY A 198 22.22 3.43 13.89
C GLY A 198 20.91 2.99 14.54
N ARG A 199 19.89 3.85 14.63
CA ARG A 199 18.55 3.43 15.08
C ARG A 199 17.90 2.57 14.01
N TYR A 200 17.03 1.67 14.43
CA TYR A 200 16.48 0.68 13.52
C TYR A 200 15.07 0.21 13.89
N LEU A 201 14.41 -0.36 12.87
CA LEU A 201 13.26 -1.24 12.98
C LEU A 201 13.71 -2.62 12.49
N GLN A 202 13.41 -3.66 13.27
CA GLN A 202 13.77 -5.04 12.98
C GLN A 202 12.49 -5.87 12.86
N PHE A 203 12.37 -6.62 11.78
CA PHE A 203 11.19 -7.41 11.43
C PHE A 203 11.46 -8.88 11.70
N TYR A 204 10.44 -9.56 12.20
CA TYR A 204 10.43 -10.99 12.45
C TYR A 204 9.20 -11.58 11.79
N TYR A 205 9.32 -12.82 11.30
CA TYR A 205 8.29 -13.48 10.52
C TYR A 205 7.91 -14.80 11.17
N THR A 206 6.63 -15.14 11.04
CA THR A 206 6.08 -16.46 11.34
C THR A 206 6.63 -17.49 10.34
N THR A 207 6.51 -18.78 10.65
CA THR A 207 6.89 -19.86 9.73
C THR A 207 6.07 -19.88 8.44
N ALA A 208 4.91 -19.19 8.41
CA ALA A 208 4.06 -19.05 7.24
C ALA A 208 4.43 -17.82 6.38
N GLY A 209 5.44 -17.04 6.77
CA GLY A 209 5.92 -15.88 6.01
C GLY A 209 5.20 -14.56 6.30
N TYR A 210 4.30 -14.50 7.28
CA TYR A 210 3.69 -13.24 7.75
C TYR A 210 4.54 -12.56 8.81
N ILE A 211 4.49 -11.23 8.93
CA ILE A 211 5.21 -10.49 9.98
C ILE A 211 4.65 -10.90 11.35
N ASP A 212 5.50 -11.47 12.20
CA ASP A 212 5.15 -11.85 13.57
C ASP A 212 5.19 -10.62 14.49
N HIS A 213 6.31 -9.90 14.48
CA HIS A 213 6.46 -8.66 15.23
C HIS A 213 7.54 -7.77 14.64
N VAL A 214 7.52 -6.49 15.02
CA VAL A 214 8.58 -5.53 14.73
C VAL A 214 9.09 -4.91 16.02
N THR A 215 10.41 -4.92 16.22
CA THR A 215 11.07 -4.25 17.35
C THR A 215 11.81 -3.01 16.88
N ALA A 216 11.73 -1.93 17.65
CA ALA A 216 12.57 -0.75 17.47
C ALA A 216 13.86 -0.84 18.29
N SER A 217 14.88 -0.07 17.89
CA SER A 217 16.14 0.07 18.61
C SER A 217 16.00 0.66 20.02
N ASP A 218 14.85 1.26 20.35
CA ASP A 218 14.53 1.75 21.71
C ASP A 218 13.81 0.72 22.59
N GLY A 219 13.67 -0.53 22.12
CA GLY A 219 13.14 -1.65 22.89
C GLY A 219 11.61 -1.83 22.80
N ARG A 220 10.90 -0.92 22.13
CA ARG A 220 9.46 -1.09 21.89
C ARG A 220 9.18 -2.13 20.80
N THR A 221 8.06 -2.81 20.93
CA THR A 221 7.62 -3.88 20.01
C THR A 221 6.18 -3.66 19.59
N VAL A 222 5.85 -4.03 18.35
CA VAL A 222 4.48 -4.18 17.86
C VAL A 222 4.30 -5.62 17.41
N GLN A 223 3.28 -6.30 17.95
CA GLN A 223 3.00 -7.71 17.69
C GLN A 223 1.75 -7.86 16.82
N TYR A 224 1.81 -8.74 15.82
CA TYR A 224 0.74 -8.97 14.84
C TYR A 224 0.22 -10.40 14.98
N TYR A 225 -1.09 -10.54 15.16
CA TYR A 225 -1.73 -11.83 15.39
C TYR A 225 -2.71 -12.16 14.28
N TYR A 226 -2.72 -13.43 13.88
CA TYR A 226 -3.47 -13.91 12.73
C TYR A 226 -4.42 -15.04 13.11
N THR A 227 -5.51 -15.16 12.36
CA THR A 227 -6.44 -16.28 12.46
C THR A 227 -6.87 -16.76 11.08
N GLN A 228 -7.39 -17.99 10.97
CA GLN A 228 -8.00 -18.47 9.72
C GLN A 228 -9.49 -18.15 9.70
N GLN A 229 -9.96 -17.61 8.58
CA GLN A 229 -11.38 -17.38 8.31
C GLN A 229 -11.75 -17.87 6.91
N THR A 230 -12.94 -18.44 6.77
CA THR A 230 -13.43 -18.99 5.50
C THR A 230 -14.42 -18.03 4.84
N PHE A 231 -14.12 -17.64 3.61
CA PHE A 231 -14.99 -16.82 2.77
C PHE A 231 -15.30 -17.58 1.48
N ALA A 232 -16.59 -17.78 1.19
CA ALA A 232 -17.05 -18.52 0.01
C ALA A 232 -16.36 -19.89 -0.18
N GLY A 233 -16.13 -20.62 0.93
CA GLY A 233 -15.50 -21.94 0.93
C GLY A 233 -13.97 -21.96 0.86
N VAL A 234 -13.31 -20.80 0.80
CA VAL A 234 -11.85 -20.68 0.79
C VAL A 234 -11.36 -20.12 2.12
N ALA A 235 -10.38 -20.79 2.73
CA ALA A 235 -9.76 -20.35 3.97
C ALA A 235 -8.67 -19.31 3.67
N PHE A 236 -8.66 -18.23 4.45
CA PHE A 236 -7.67 -17.16 4.39
C PHE A 236 -7.09 -16.90 5.77
N THR A 237 -5.78 -16.67 5.83
CA THR A 237 -5.14 -16.09 7.01
C THR A 237 -5.41 -14.59 7.02
N VAL A 238 -6.08 -14.10 8.06
CA VAL A 238 -6.42 -12.70 8.24
C VAL A 238 -5.63 -12.11 9.42
N LEU A 239 -5.26 -10.83 9.35
CA LEU A 239 -4.73 -10.10 10.51
C LEU A 239 -5.86 -9.83 11.50
N ASP A 240 -5.88 -10.55 12.62
CA ASP A 240 -6.95 -10.50 13.61
C ASP A 240 -6.82 -9.27 14.51
N HIS A 241 -5.64 -9.13 15.13
CA HIS A 241 -5.37 -8.02 16.03
C HIS A 241 -3.88 -7.64 16.07
N VAL A 242 -3.62 -6.43 16.54
CA VAL A 242 -2.27 -5.89 16.73
C VAL A 242 -2.15 -5.36 18.15
N VAL A 243 -1.13 -5.82 18.88
CA VAL A 243 -0.84 -5.34 20.23
C VAL A 243 0.34 -4.38 20.14
N TYR A 244 0.13 -3.15 20.61
CA TYR A 244 1.17 -2.12 20.60
C TYR A 244 1.91 -2.11 21.94
N PHE A 245 3.23 -2.16 21.88
CA PHE A 245 4.13 -1.92 23.00
C PHE A 245 3.90 -2.86 24.19
N SER A 246 3.39 -4.07 23.93
CA SER A 246 2.97 -5.04 24.95
C SER A 246 1.92 -4.51 25.93
N ASP A 247 1.14 -3.51 25.52
CA ASP A 247 0.05 -2.93 26.28
C ASP A 247 -1.30 -3.42 25.72
N ALA A 248 -2.00 -4.25 26.50
CA ALA A 248 -3.28 -4.82 26.10
C ALA A 248 -4.38 -3.74 25.90
N SER A 249 -4.24 -2.56 26.52
CA SER A 249 -5.15 -1.43 26.29
C SER A 249 -4.94 -0.76 24.92
N LEU A 250 -3.78 -0.98 24.32
CA LEU A 250 -3.43 -0.57 22.96
C LEU A 250 -3.50 -1.78 22.03
N THR A 251 -4.68 -2.40 21.94
CA THR A 251 -4.95 -3.49 20.99
C THR A 251 -5.86 -3.01 19.88
N ALA A 252 -5.43 -3.16 18.63
CA ALA A 252 -6.28 -2.97 17.47
C ALA A 252 -6.94 -4.29 17.05
N HIS A 253 -8.18 -4.25 16.59
CA HIS A 253 -8.94 -5.40 16.09
C HIS A 253 -9.47 -5.14 14.68
N TYR A 254 -9.38 -6.16 13.82
CA TYR A 254 -9.88 -6.10 12.45
C TYR A 254 -10.81 -7.26 12.15
N ARG A 255 -11.88 -6.96 11.40
CA ARG A 255 -12.81 -7.97 10.88
C ARG A 255 -12.91 -7.83 9.38
N TYR A 256 -13.30 -8.91 8.73
CA TYR A 256 -13.30 -9.02 7.27
C TYR A 256 -14.66 -9.47 6.77
N CYS A 257 -14.97 -9.12 5.53
CA CYS A 257 -16.16 -9.56 4.81
C CYS A 257 -15.77 -10.17 3.47
N ALA A 258 -16.69 -10.92 2.86
CA ALA A 258 -16.49 -11.41 1.51
C ALA A 258 -16.27 -10.26 0.51
N SER A 259 -15.59 -10.56 -0.59
CA SER A 259 -15.44 -9.62 -1.70
C SER A 259 -16.79 -9.17 -2.27
N ASN A 260 -16.85 -7.92 -2.73
CA ASN A 260 -18.02 -7.34 -3.37
C ASN A 260 -18.20 -7.72 -4.85
N SER A 261 -17.18 -8.33 -5.47
CA SER A 261 -17.21 -8.75 -6.88
C SER A 261 -17.64 -10.21 -7.11
N GLY A 262 -18.07 -10.92 -6.05
CA GLY A 262 -18.96 -12.08 -6.15
C GLY A 262 -18.39 -13.39 -6.70
N SER A 263 -17.07 -13.55 -6.90
CA SER A 263 -16.48 -14.85 -7.28
C SER A 263 -15.80 -15.54 -6.10
N SER A 264 -15.74 -16.87 -6.11
CA SER A 264 -15.00 -17.67 -5.12
C SER A 264 -13.50 -17.43 -5.24
N GLY A 265 -12.79 -17.49 -4.11
CA GLY A 265 -11.33 -17.30 -4.07
C GLY A 265 -10.86 -15.84 -4.23
N ILE A 266 -11.77 -14.88 -4.35
CA ILE A 266 -11.39 -13.46 -4.32
C ILE A 266 -11.04 -13.05 -2.89
N THR A 267 -9.92 -12.34 -2.76
CA THR A 267 -9.42 -11.77 -1.51
C THR A 267 -10.53 -11.07 -0.71
N PRO A 268 -10.75 -11.44 0.56
CA PRO A 268 -11.71 -10.78 1.45
C PRO A 268 -11.33 -9.32 1.75
N LEU A 269 -12.33 -8.50 2.00
CA LEU A 269 -12.18 -7.06 2.23
C LEU A 269 -12.18 -6.73 3.73
N LEU A 270 -11.51 -5.64 4.10
CA LEU A 270 -11.51 -5.11 5.46
C LEU A 270 -12.91 -4.58 5.79
N TRP A 271 -13.57 -5.17 6.77
CA TRP A 271 -14.96 -4.84 7.10
C TRP A 271 -15.07 -3.86 8.26
N THR A 272 -14.33 -4.07 9.34
CA THR A 272 -14.33 -3.15 10.49
C THR A 272 -12.93 -2.99 11.04
N CYS A 273 -12.64 -1.81 11.57
CA CYS A 273 -11.46 -1.55 12.37
C CYS A 273 -11.87 -1.01 13.73
N ASP A 274 -11.17 -1.42 14.78
CA ASP A 274 -11.08 -0.73 16.06
C ASP A 274 -9.59 -0.58 16.36
N ASP A 275 -9.03 0.61 16.21
CA ASP A 275 -7.58 0.80 16.28
C ASP A 275 -7.20 2.02 17.14
N PRO A 276 -6.60 1.81 18.33
CA PRO A 276 -6.24 2.90 19.22
C PRO A 276 -5.13 3.81 18.65
N MET A 277 -4.32 3.29 17.71
CA MET A 277 -3.21 4.01 17.07
C MET A 277 -3.60 4.74 15.79
N TYR A 278 -4.85 4.60 15.32
CA TYR A 278 -5.32 5.39 14.19
C TYR A 278 -5.48 6.87 14.57
N ALA A 279 -4.78 7.73 13.84
CA ALA A 279 -4.75 9.18 14.10
C ALA A 279 -5.91 9.95 13.43
N GLY A 280 -6.64 9.32 12.51
CA GLY A 280 -7.78 9.94 11.84
C GLY A 280 -9.04 9.97 12.72
N PRO A 281 -10.16 10.52 12.20
CA PRO A 281 -11.31 10.85 13.03
C PRO A 281 -12.06 9.63 13.58
N MET A 282 -11.95 8.47 12.93
CA MET A 282 -12.65 7.25 13.34
C MET A 282 -11.69 6.09 13.63
N LYS A 283 -11.30 5.97 14.90
CA LYS A 283 -10.59 4.79 15.43
C LYS A 283 -11.39 3.52 15.23
N ARG A 284 -12.70 3.60 15.47
CA ARG A 284 -13.70 2.58 15.13
C ARG A 284 -14.46 2.95 13.88
N ILE A 285 -14.42 2.09 12.87
CA ILE A 285 -15.10 2.31 11.59
C ILE A 285 -15.56 0.98 10.98
N GLY A 286 -16.70 1.02 10.30
CA GLY A 286 -17.15 -0.06 9.42
C GLY A 286 -17.15 0.39 7.96
N TYR A 287 -16.91 -0.53 7.04
CA TYR A 287 -17.00 -0.32 5.60
C TYR A 287 -18.17 -1.11 5.03
N VAL A 288 -18.93 -0.48 4.14
CA VAL A 288 -19.91 -1.18 3.30
C VAL A 288 -19.43 -1.08 1.86
N TYR A 289 -19.36 -2.22 1.19
CA TYR A 289 -18.91 -2.33 -0.19
C TYR A 289 -20.07 -2.46 -1.15
N GLN A 290 -19.93 -1.84 -2.34
CA GLN A 290 -20.96 -1.84 -3.37
C GLN A 290 -21.06 -3.23 -4.01
N THR A 291 -22.21 -3.88 -3.89
CA THR A 291 -22.49 -5.21 -4.49
C THR A 291 -23.49 -5.16 -5.64
N ALA A 292 -24.41 -4.19 -5.63
CA ALA A 292 -25.33 -3.94 -6.73
C ALA A 292 -24.69 -3.05 -7.80
N ASN A 293 -25.26 -3.03 -9.01
CA ASN A 293 -24.85 -2.07 -10.03
C ASN A 293 -24.96 -0.64 -9.52
N ASN A 294 -24.03 0.19 -9.96
CA ASN A 294 -24.06 1.62 -9.74
C ASN A 294 -25.30 2.25 -10.43
N PRO A 295 -25.76 3.42 -9.97
CA PRO A 295 -26.87 4.14 -10.62
C PRO A 295 -26.68 4.41 -12.12
N ASP A 296 -25.44 4.50 -12.59
CA ASP A 296 -25.11 4.65 -14.02
C ASP A 296 -25.13 3.33 -14.82
N GLY A 297 -25.50 2.22 -14.18
CA GLY A 297 -25.58 0.88 -14.76
C GLY A 297 -24.27 0.09 -14.74
N THR A 298 -23.15 0.69 -14.33
CA THR A 298 -21.87 -0.01 -14.26
C THR A 298 -21.82 -1.03 -13.13
N THR A 299 -21.12 -2.14 -13.34
CA THR A 299 -20.87 -3.13 -12.28
C THR A 299 -19.85 -2.57 -11.27
N PRO A 300 -20.01 -2.86 -9.97
CA PRO A 300 -19.02 -2.43 -8.99
C PRO A 300 -17.70 -3.18 -9.21
N VAL A 301 -16.62 -2.42 -9.10
CA VAL A 301 -15.27 -2.97 -9.15
C VAL A 301 -14.86 -3.50 -7.78
N TYR A 302 -13.91 -4.45 -7.75
CA TYR A 302 -13.39 -5.03 -6.50
C TYR A 302 -12.96 -3.94 -5.52
N GLY A 303 -13.45 -3.99 -4.28
CA GLY A 303 -13.10 -3.05 -3.22
C GLY A 303 -13.78 -1.69 -3.29
N GLN A 304 -14.70 -1.47 -4.23
CA GLN A 304 -15.47 -0.23 -4.31
C GLN A 304 -16.38 -0.08 -3.09
N ILE A 305 -16.18 0.97 -2.29
CA ILE A 305 -17.09 1.25 -1.18
C ILE A 305 -18.41 1.86 -1.64
N SER A 306 -19.47 1.58 -0.91
CA SER A 306 -20.71 2.37 -0.91
C SER A 306 -20.74 3.35 0.26
N SER A 307 -20.14 3.00 1.40
CA SER A 307 -20.10 3.90 2.56
C SER A 307 -19.02 3.56 3.60
N GLU A 308 -18.64 4.60 4.33
CA GLU A 308 -18.00 4.51 5.65
C GLU A 308 -19.07 4.66 6.73
N ASN A 309 -19.00 3.84 7.77
CA ASN A 309 -20.04 3.69 8.77
C ASN A 309 -19.47 3.81 10.19
N TYR A 310 -20.31 4.31 11.10
CA TYR A 310 -20.07 4.21 12.52
C TYR A 310 -19.96 2.73 12.94
N TYR A 311 -19.05 2.45 13.86
CA TYR A 311 -18.87 1.13 14.47
C TYR A 311 -18.75 1.29 15.98
N ASP A 312 -19.61 0.62 16.74
CA ASP A 312 -19.60 0.71 18.22
C ASP A 312 -18.61 -0.26 18.89
N GLY A 313 -17.97 -1.13 18.11
CA GLY A 313 -17.15 -2.25 18.60
C GLY A 313 -17.83 -3.61 18.43
N THR A 314 -19.11 -3.63 18.07
CA THR A 314 -19.91 -4.86 17.84
C THR A 314 -20.67 -4.79 16.51
N ASN A 315 -21.37 -3.68 16.26
CA ASN A 315 -22.29 -3.48 15.15
C ASN A 315 -21.85 -2.34 14.25
N VAL A 316 -21.98 -2.56 12.93
CA VAL A 316 -21.85 -1.50 11.92
C VAL A 316 -23.17 -0.72 11.90
N GLY A 317 -23.12 0.54 12.33
CA GLY A 317 -24.26 1.43 12.42
C GLY A 317 -24.46 2.29 11.17
N ALA A 318 -25.02 3.49 11.38
CA ALA A 318 -25.34 4.42 10.31
C ALA A 318 -24.09 4.85 9.50
N ALA A 319 -24.31 5.13 8.21
CA ALA A 319 -23.27 5.69 7.36
C ALA A 319 -22.89 7.10 7.85
N VAL A 320 -21.59 7.33 8.01
CA VAL A 320 -21.02 8.67 8.24
C VAL A 320 -20.70 9.36 6.92
N SER A 321 -20.50 8.57 5.86
CA SER A 321 -20.27 9.04 4.50
C SER A 321 -20.71 7.98 3.50
N THR A 322 -21.51 8.33 2.51
CA THR A 322 -21.92 7.44 1.42
C THR A 322 -21.39 7.96 0.09
N LEU A 323 -20.95 7.07 -0.79
CA LEU A 323 -20.54 7.38 -2.16
C LEU A 323 -21.59 6.88 -3.16
N THR A 324 -22.02 7.78 -4.03
CA THR A 324 -22.90 7.46 -5.16
C THR A 324 -22.18 7.70 -6.47
N VAL A 325 -22.19 6.69 -7.35
CA VAL A 325 -21.71 6.79 -8.74
C VAL A 325 -22.87 7.24 -9.62
N ASN A 326 -22.96 8.56 -9.90
CA ASN A 326 -24.12 9.13 -10.59
C ASN A 326 -24.09 8.90 -12.11
N SER A 327 -22.91 9.04 -12.73
CA SER A 327 -22.67 8.86 -14.16
C SER A 327 -21.18 8.57 -14.38
N ALA A 328 -20.72 8.36 -15.61
CA ALA A 328 -19.30 8.14 -15.90
C ALA A 328 -18.36 9.22 -15.32
N THR A 329 -18.81 10.48 -15.27
CA THR A 329 -17.99 11.65 -14.88
C THR A 329 -18.47 12.35 -13.61
N LEU A 330 -19.51 11.85 -12.94
CA LEU A 330 -20.06 12.49 -11.75
C LEU A 330 -20.17 11.51 -10.57
N ARG A 331 -19.72 11.97 -9.41
CA ARG A 331 -19.82 11.26 -8.12
C ARG A 331 -20.43 12.19 -7.08
N THR A 332 -21.16 11.64 -6.12
CA THR A 332 -21.73 12.39 -5.00
C THR A 332 -21.36 11.73 -3.69
N GLU A 333 -20.80 12.50 -2.77
CA GLU A 333 -20.79 12.13 -1.35
C GLU A 333 -22.03 12.70 -0.67
N LYS A 334 -22.63 11.90 0.21
CA LYS A 334 -23.55 12.38 1.23
C LYS A 334 -22.99 12.04 2.61
N ARG A 335 -22.81 13.07 3.44
CA ARG A 335 -22.32 12.97 4.82
C ARG A 335 -23.43 12.55 5.78
N GLY A 336 -23.04 12.12 6.98
CA GLY A 336 -23.96 11.78 8.07
C GLY A 336 -24.86 12.94 8.53
N ASP A 337 -24.44 14.20 8.31
CA ASP A 337 -25.26 15.41 8.53
C ASP A 337 -26.17 15.77 7.34
N LEU A 338 -26.35 14.82 6.41
CA LEU A 338 -27.16 14.90 5.20
C LEU A 338 -26.69 15.90 4.14
N LYS A 339 -25.58 16.62 4.38
CA LYS A 339 -24.98 17.51 3.38
C LYS A 339 -24.30 16.70 2.29
N THR A 340 -24.34 17.23 1.07
CA THR A 340 -23.74 16.59 -0.10
C THR A 340 -22.65 17.44 -0.71
N ARG A 341 -21.71 16.77 -1.39
CA ARG A 341 -20.77 17.40 -2.33
C ARG A 341 -20.61 16.50 -3.55
N THR A 342 -20.39 17.14 -4.70
CA THR A 342 -20.24 16.46 -5.99
C THR A 342 -18.82 16.58 -6.50
N PHE A 343 -18.34 15.53 -7.17
CA PHE A 343 -17.03 15.48 -7.80
C PHE A 343 -17.22 15.23 -9.29
N THR A 344 -16.72 16.14 -10.11
CA THR A 344 -16.67 15.99 -11.56
C THR A 344 -15.27 15.54 -11.94
N ILE A 345 -15.19 14.46 -12.70
CA ILE A 345 -13.92 13.82 -13.10
C ILE A 345 -13.50 14.32 -14.48
#